data_AF-A0A8J4BU74-F1
#
_entry.id   AF-A0A8J4BU74-F1
#
_cell.length_a   1.000
_cell.length_b   1.000
_cell.length_c   1.000
_cell.angle_alpha   90.00
_cell.angle_beta   90.00
_cell.angle_gamma   90.00
#
_symmetry.space_group_name_H-M   'P 1'
#
loop_
_entity.id
_entity.type
_entity.pdbx_description
1 polymer ?
#
loop_
_entity_poly.entity_id
_entity_poly.type
_entity_poly.pdbx_seq_one_letter_code
_entity_poly.pdbx_strand_id
1 'polypeptide(L)'
;GQTCTKYHYESKNLAPGLFLIHCLRCFTCVGFHLMSQHESPQTLFEVLYTRWQAAPRLVVYNNSCHGHTYFLNREPAWVRDTRFLIDKMHFKGHSGCCEAYDIAKYPELSKYNSQLAEQRNSRLAILKSHCAYMTQPMFLLYVRFFLFMSAMLRVSQSQT
;
A
#
# COMPACT_ATOMS: atom_id res chain seq x y z
N GLY A 1 -23.43 13.44 -5.72
CA GLY A 1 -22.18 14.21 -5.48
C GLY A 1 -21.23 13.96 -6.62
N GLN A 2 -20.29 14.87 -6.88
CA GLN A 2 -19.27 14.66 -7.92
C GLN A 2 -18.40 13.45 -7.59
N THR A 3 -18.08 12.63 -8.58
CA THR A 3 -17.16 11.49 -8.43
C THR A 3 -15.73 12.01 -8.33
N CYS A 4 -15.00 11.54 -7.32
CA CYS A 4 -13.59 11.87 -7.14
C CYS A 4 -12.78 11.53 -8.40
N THR A 5 -11.88 12.43 -8.80
CA THR A 5 -10.85 12.15 -9.81
C THR A 5 -9.47 12.26 -9.18
N LYS A 6 -8.60 11.30 -9.48
CA LYS A 6 -7.22 11.26 -9.00
C LYS A 6 -6.28 11.62 -10.14
N TYR A 7 -5.45 12.63 -9.95
CA TYR A 7 -4.37 12.93 -10.88
C TYR A 7 -3.24 11.91 -10.71
N HIS A 8 -2.82 11.28 -11.80
CA HIS A 8 -1.68 10.37 -11.81
C HIS A 8 -0.43 11.14 -12.27
N TYR A 9 0.55 11.29 -11.39
CA TYR A 9 1.87 11.78 -11.80
C TYR A 9 2.51 10.75 -12.73
N GLU A 10 2.98 11.19 -13.90
CA GLU A 10 3.82 10.36 -14.77
C GLU A 10 5.14 10.07 -14.05
N SER A 11 5.31 8.86 -13.50
CA SER A 11 6.56 8.46 -12.89
C SER A 11 7.43 7.71 -13.91
N LYS A 12 8.64 8.21 -14.16
CA LYS A 12 9.63 7.54 -15.01
C LYS A 12 10.13 6.21 -14.41
N ASN A 13 9.82 5.97 -13.14
CA ASN A 13 10.31 4.84 -12.36
C ASN A 13 9.14 3.98 -11.84
N LEU A 14 8.42 3.31 -12.72
CA LEU A 14 7.39 2.33 -12.35
C LEU A 14 7.97 1.26 -11.42
N ALA A 15 7.32 0.99 -10.28
CA ALA A 15 7.70 -0.14 -9.42
C ALA A 15 7.68 -1.45 -10.23
N PRO A 16 8.46 -2.49 -9.85
CA PRO A 16 8.61 -3.73 -10.62
C PRO A 16 7.36 -4.64 -10.62
N GLY A 17 6.16 -4.07 -10.74
CA GLY A 17 4.89 -4.80 -10.66
C GLY A 17 4.59 -5.35 -9.26
N LEU A 18 5.20 -4.80 -8.21
CA LEU A 18 4.99 -5.28 -6.83
C LEU A 18 4.01 -4.38 -6.08
N PHE A 19 2.99 -5.00 -5.51
CA PHE A 19 2.10 -4.40 -4.53
C PHE A 19 2.54 -4.82 -3.12
N LEU A 20 3.16 -3.91 -2.38
CA LEU A 20 3.67 -4.19 -1.04
C LEU A 20 2.69 -3.75 0.05
N ILE A 21 2.58 -4.56 1.10
CA ILE A 21 1.74 -4.27 2.26
C ILE A 21 2.66 -4.09 3.46
N HIS A 22 2.55 -2.95 4.12
CA HIS A 22 3.35 -2.62 5.29
C HIS A 22 2.48 -2.40 6.51
N CYS A 23 2.94 -2.88 7.66
CA CYS A 23 2.33 -2.57 8.93
C CYS A 23 2.69 -1.13 9.35
N LEU A 24 1.68 -0.28 9.58
CA LEU A 24 1.89 1.11 10.03
C LEU A 24 2.48 1.22 11.44
N ARG A 25 2.43 0.15 12.26
CA ARG A 25 2.96 0.13 13.63
C ARG A 25 4.44 -0.22 13.69
N CYS A 26 4.83 -1.35 13.09
CA CYS A 26 6.22 -1.82 13.13
C CYS A 26 7.02 -1.51 11.86
N PHE A 27 6.40 -0.91 10.85
CA PHE A 27 7.00 -0.53 9.56
C PHE A 27 7.53 -1.69 8.70
N THR A 28 7.25 -2.93 9.09
CA THR A 28 7.66 -4.16 8.41
C THR A 28 6.72 -4.47 7.25
N CYS A 29 7.29 -4.98 6.16
CA CYS A 29 6.53 -5.55 5.05
C CYS A 29 5.90 -6.88 5.51
N VAL A 30 4.56 -6.92 5.57
CA VAL A 30 3.81 -8.11 6.01
C VAL A 30 3.47 -9.04 4.84
N GLY A 31 3.56 -8.53 3.62
CA GLY A 31 3.32 -9.33 2.42
C GLY A 31 3.48 -8.50 1.15
N PHE A 32 3.53 -9.20 0.03
CA PHE A 32 3.52 -8.60 -1.29
C PHE A 32 2.66 -9.40 -2.25
N HIS A 33 2.26 -8.75 -3.34
CA HIS A 33 1.54 -9.35 -4.45
C HIS A 33 2.19 -8.92 -5.76
N LEU A 34 2.40 -9.87 -6.66
CA LEU A 34 2.89 -9.61 -8.01
C LEU A 34 1.70 -9.24 -8.89
N MET A 35 1.66 -7.99 -9.34
CA MET A 35 0.62 -7.48 -10.23
C MET A 35 0.94 -7.85 -11.67
N SER A 36 -0.03 -8.44 -12.36
CA SER A 36 0.00 -8.65 -13.82
C SER A 36 -0.51 -7.43 -14.59
N GLN A 37 -1.20 -6.52 -13.91
CA GLN A 37 -1.80 -5.30 -14.47
C GLN A 37 -1.45 -4.09 -13.59
N HIS A 38 -1.95 -2.92 -13.97
CA HIS A 38 -1.80 -1.72 -13.16
C HIS A 38 -2.54 -1.87 -11.81
N GLU A 39 -2.02 -1.18 -10.80
CA GLU A 39 -2.64 -1.12 -9.48
C GLU A 39 -4.07 -0.58 -9.57
N SER A 40 -5.01 -1.27 -8.93
CA SER A 40 -6.43 -0.91 -8.96
C SER A 40 -7.11 -1.19 -7.61
N PRO A 41 -8.33 -0.64 -7.38
CA PRO A 41 -9.18 -1.03 -6.25
C PRO A 41 -9.39 -2.55 -6.14
N GLN A 42 -9.46 -3.25 -7.27
CA GLN A 42 -9.56 -4.71 -7.31
C GLN A 42 -8.32 -5.38 -6.73
N THR A 43 -7.11 -4.91 -7.08
CA THR A 43 -5.86 -5.46 -6.52
C THR A 43 -5.84 -5.34 -5.00
N LEU A 44 -6.23 -4.18 -4.46
CA LEU A 44 -6.33 -3.99 -3.00
C LEU A 44 -7.34 -4.94 -2.38
N PHE A 45 -8.51 -5.10 -3.00
CA PHE A 45 -9.56 -6.01 -2.55
C PHE A 45 -9.08 -7.46 -2.48
N GLU A 46 -8.58 -7.99 -3.59
CA GLU A 46 -8.11 -9.37 -3.68
C GLU A 46 -7.01 -9.65 -2.66
N VAL A 47 -6.06 -8.73 -2.53
CA VAL A 47 -4.95 -8.86 -1.59
C VAL A 47 -5.42 -8.84 -0.14
N LEU A 48 -6.27 -7.91 0.26
CA LEU A 48 -6.71 -7.85 1.66
C LEU A 48 -7.69 -8.98 1.99
N TYR A 49 -8.67 -9.23 1.13
CA TYR A 49 -9.73 -10.21 1.38
C TYR A 49 -9.22 -11.66 1.38
N THR A 50 -8.27 -12.00 0.49
CA THR A 50 -7.75 -13.38 0.43
C THR A 50 -6.68 -13.70 1.45
N ARG A 51 -6.07 -12.69 2.09
CA ARG A 51 -4.91 -12.88 2.99
C ARG A 51 -5.22 -12.57 4.44
N TRP A 52 -6.29 -11.84 4.73
CA TRP A 52 -6.74 -11.57 6.09
C TRP A 52 -8.09 -12.18 6.35
N GLN A 53 -8.21 -12.93 7.45
CA GLN A 53 -9.49 -13.46 7.90
C GLN A 53 -10.45 -12.34 8.31
N ALA A 54 -9.93 -11.28 8.94
CA ALA A 54 -10.69 -10.10 9.34
C ALA A 54 -10.07 -8.83 8.75
N ALA A 55 -10.92 -7.88 8.34
CA ALA A 55 -10.46 -6.65 7.73
C ALA A 55 -9.56 -5.85 8.69
N PRO A 56 -8.48 -5.23 8.19
CA PRO A 56 -7.69 -4.30 8.99
C PRO A 56 -8.55 -3.14 9.50
N ARG A 57 -8.34 -2.68 10.73
CA ARG A 57 -9.06 -1.52 11.29
C ARG A 57 -8.75 -0.20 10.55
N LEU A 58 -7.59 -0.13 9.91
CA LEU A 58 -7.13 1.04 9.18
C LEU A 58 -6.39 0.56 7.92
N VAL A 59 -6.84 1.07 6.77
CA VAL A 59 -6.20 0.89 5.47
C VAL A 59 -5.80 2.28 4.97
N VAL A 60 -4.50 2.49 4.78
CA VAL A 60 -3.97 3.71 4.15
C VAL A 60 -3.52 3.35 2.75
N TYR A 61 -4.18 3.96 1.76
CA TYR A 61 -4.00 3.64 0.35
C TYR A 61 -4.25 4.88 -0.52
N ASN A 62 -3.43 5.06 -1.56
CA ASN A 62 -3.40 6.27 -2.39
C ASN A 62 -4.73 6.56 -3.11
N ASN A 63 -5.57 5.55 -3.26
CA ASN A 63 -6.85 5.56 -3.96
C ASN A 63 -7.95 4.94 -3.09
N SER A 64 -7.87 5.19 -1.78
CA SER A 64 -8.82 4.67 -0.78
C SER A 64 -10.28 5.06 -1.04
N CYS A 65 -10.57 6.19 -1.68
CA CYS A 65 -11.95 6.58 -1.98
C CYS A 65 -12.65 5.60 -2.94
N HIS A 66 -11.98 5.25 -4.05
CA HIS A 66 -12.47 4.23 -4.98
C HIS A 66 -12.33 2.81 -4.38
N GLY A 67 -11.25 2.56 -3.64
CA GLY A 67 -11.05 1.31 -2.89
C GLY A 67 -12.21 1.01 -1.95
N HIS A 68 -12.53 1.93 -1.06
CA HIS A 68 -13.61 1.78 -0.08
C HIS A 68 -14.96 1.53 -0.76
N THR A 69 -15.29 2.29 -1.80
CA THR A 69 -16.50 2.08 -2.61
C THR A 69 -16.53 0.67 -3.21
N TYR A 70 -15.39 0.19 -3.72
CA TYR A 70 -15.26 -1.17 -4.26
C TYR A 70 -15.50 -2.25 -3.20
N PHE A 71 -14.98 -2.08 -1.98
CA PHE A 71 -15.24 -2.99 -0.86
C PHE A 71 -16.71 -2.97 -0.44
N LEU A 72 -17.33 -1.79 -0.29
CA LEU A 72 -18.73 -1.67 0.12
C LEU A 72 -19.70 -2.32 -0.88
N ASN A 73 -19.38 -2.28 -2.17
CA ASN A 73 -20.19 -2.91 -3.21
C ASN A 73 -20.08 -4.44 -3.25
N ARG A 74 -19.10 -5.04 -2.55
CA ARG A 74 -18.86 -6.48 -2.58
C ARG A 74 -19.04 -7.13 -1.22
N GLU A 75 -18.31 -6.64 -0.23
CA GLU A 75 -18.22 -7.23 1.12
C GLU A 75 -18.37 -6.16 2.21
N PRO A 76 -19.51 -5.44 2.28
CA PRO A 76 -19.70 -4.34 3.22
C PRO A 76 -19.66 -4.79 4.68
N ALA A 77 -20.10 -6.01 4.97
CA ALA A 77 -20.05 -6.58 6.32
C ALA A 77 -18.60 -6.80 6.79
N TRP A 78 -17.69 -7.18 5.87
CA TRP A 78 -16.29 -7.44 6.18
C TRP A 78 -15.53 -6.16 6.51
N VAL A 79 -15.81 -5.06 5.80
CA VAL A 79 -15.15 -3.75 6.02
C VAL A 79 -15.87 -2.80 6.97
N ARG A 80 -16.91 -3.25 7.66
CA ARG A 80 -17.77 -2.40 8.50
C ARG A 80 -16.99 -1.53 9.49
N ASP A 81 -15.95 -2.11 10.09
CA ASP A 81 -15.13 -1.46 11.12
C ASP A 81 -13.76 -0.97 10.58
N THR A 82 -13.60 -0.93 9.26
CA THR A 82 -12.37 -0.52 8.59
C THR A 82 -12.44 0.94 8.18
N ARG A 83 -11.46 1.74 8.62
CA ARG A 83 -11.24 3.10 8.10
C ARG A 83 -10.36 3.05 6.86
N PHE A 84 -10.86 3.58 5.75
CA PHE A 84 -10.08 3.79 4.53
C PHE A 84 -9.62 5.24 4.46
N LEU A 85 -8.32 5.47 4.41
CA LEU A 85 -7.72 6.80 4.35
C LEU A 85 -6.68 6.90 3.23
N ILE A 86 -6.52 8.10 2.71
CA ILE A 86 -5.51 8.48 1.72
C ILE A 86 -4.40 9.18 2.50
N ASP A 87 -3.14 8.92 2.16
CA ASP A 87 -2.03 9.62 2.78
C ASP A 87 -2.01 11.11 2.42
N LYS A 88 -1.35 11.90 3.27
CA LYS A 88 -1.37 13.36 3.22
C LYS A 88 -0.87 13.95 1.91
N MET A 89 0.06 13.27 1.24
CA MET A 89 0.65 13.78 0.00
C MET A 89 -0.23 13.44 -1.19
N HIS A 90 -0.73 12.20 -1.26
CA HIS A 90 -1.59 11.80 -2.36
C HIS A 90 -2.95 12.49 -2.32
N PHE A 91 -3.51 12.79 -1.13
CA PHE A 91 -4.82 13.45 -1.04
C PHE A 91 -4.87 14.78 -1.81
N LYS A 92 -3.76 15.54 -1.85
CA LYS A 92 -3.65 16.80 -2.62
C LYS A 92 -3.86 16.61 -4.13
N GLY A 93 -3.63 15.41 -4.65
CA GLY A 93 -3.84 15.06 -6.06
C GLY A 93 -5.26 14.58 -6.38
N HIS A 94 -6.16 14.56 -5.39
CA HIS A 94 -7.56 14.22 -5.59
C HIS A 94 -8.41 15.49 -5.76
N SER A 95 -9.32 15.47 -6.73
CA SER A 95 -10.31 16.52 -6.96
C SER A 95 -11.73 15.98 -6.74
N GLY A 96 -12.56 16.72 -6.00
CA GLY A 96 -13.92 16.30 -5.64
C GLY A 96 -13.98 15.15 -4.61
N CYS A 97 -12.87 14.80 -3.97
CA CYS A 97 -12.82 13.77 -2.94
C CYS A 97 -13.40 14.26 -1.61
N CYS A 98 -14.06 13.36 -0.88
CA CYS A 98 -14.55 13.66 0.47
C CYS A 98 -13.37 13.82 1.45
N GLU A 99 -13.39 14.88 2.26
CA GLU A 99 -12.36 15.13 3.27
C GLU A 99 -12.24 14.03 4.33
N ALA A 100 -13.28 13.19 4.51
CA ALA A 100 -13.23 12.04 5.39
C ALA A 100 -12.18 10.99 4.96
N TYR A 101 -11.73 11.03 3.69
CA TYR A 101 -10.63 10.19 3.24
C TYR A 101 -9.25 10.79 3.52
N ASP A 102 -9.13 12.06 3.93
CA ASP A 102 -7.84 12.68 4.22
C ASP A 102 -7.33 12.28 5.61
N ILE A 103 -6.23 11.53 5.68
CA ILE A 103 -5.63 11.16 6.98
C ILE A 103 -5.18 12.38 7.80
N ALA A 104 -4.93 13.54 7.17
CA ALA A 104 -4.55 14.76 7.88
C ALA A 104 -5.67 15.29 8.79
N LYS A 105 -6.93 14.94 8.54
CA LYS A 105 -8.10 15.35 9.33
C LYS A 105 -8.25 14.56 10.64
N TYR A 106 -7.39 13.58 10.89
CA TYR A 106 -7.44 12.69 12.06
C TYR A 106 -6.18 12.84 12.94
N PRO A 107 -6.17 13.77 13.92
CA PRO A 107 -5.03 14.01 14.78
C PRO A 107 -4.55 12.77 15.55
N GLU A 108 -5.45 11.85 15.88
CA GLU A 108 -5.11 10.61 16.60
C GLU A 108 -4.25 9.64 15.76
N LEU A 109 -4.23 9.83 14.44
CA LEU A 109 -3.44 9.04 13.49
C LEU A 109 -2.12 9.71 13.11
N SER A 110 -1.83 10.91 13.64
CA SER A 110 -0.60 11.66 13.37
C SER A 110 0.68 10.91 13.75
N LYS A 111 0.59 9.99 14.73
CA LYS A 111 1.68 9.08 15.14
C LYS A 111 2.09 8.08 14.05
N TYR A 112 1.24 7.84 13.05
CA TYR A 112 1.55 6.91 11.96
C TYR A 112 2.21 7.64 10.79
N ASN A 113 3.25 7.01 10.23
CA ASN A 113 3.85 7.48 9.00
C ASN A 113 2.97 7.12 7.80
N SER A 114 2.09 8.06 7.40
CA SER A 114 1.21 7.88 6.24
C SER A 114 1.97 7.71 4.91
N GLN A 115 3.23 8.15 4.82
CA GLN A 115 4.07 8.06 3.62
C GLN A 115 4.94 6.79 3.59
N LEU A 116 4.74 5.87 4.52
CA LEU A 116 5.55 4.65 4.65
C LEU A 116 5.66 3.86 3.35
N ALA A 117 4.54 3.70 2.62
CA ALA A 117 4.52 2.95 1.37
C ALA A 117 5.46 3.58 0.32
N GLU A 118 5.40 4.90 0.14
CA GLU A 118 6.24 5.62 -0.82
C GLU A 118 7.73 5.52 -0.47
N GLN A 119 8.06 5.71 0.82
CA GLN A 119 9.43 5.57 1.32
C GLN A 119 10.00 4.17 1.16
N ARG A 120 9.13 3.15 1.13
CA ARG A 120 9.52 1.75 0.93
C ARG A 120 9.65 1.41 -0.53
N ASN A 121 8.70 1.85 -1.35
CA ASN A 121 8.68 1.60 -2.78
C ASN A 121 9.89 2.23 -3.47
N SER A 122 10.35 3.40 -3.01
CA SER A 122 11.57 4.03 -3.55
C SER A 122 12.81 3.14 -3.40
N ARG A 123 12.89 2.34 -2.32
CA ARG A 123 13.99 1.38 -2.10
C ARG A 123 13.92 0.18 -3.05
N LEU A 124 12.76 -0.14 -3.60
CA LEU A 124 12.62 -1.24 -4.58
C LEU A 124 13.22 -0.90 -5.94
N ALA A 125 13.60 0.35 -6.19
CA ALA A 125 14.29 0.73 -7.41
C ALA A 125 15.56 -0.12 -7.64
N ILE A 126 16.25 -0.52 -6.56
CA ILE A 126 17.42 -1.41 -6.63
C ILE A 126 17.09 -2.78 -7.23
N LEU A 127 15.87 -3.28 -7.02
CA LEU A 127 15.48 -4.61 -7.52
C LEU A 127 15.42 -4.64 -9.04
N LYS A 128 15.17 -3.50 -9.70
CA LYS A 128 15.05 -3.46 -11.17
C LYS A 128 16.32 -3.93 -11.87
N SER A 129 17.49 -3.47 -11.41
CA SER A 129 18.77 -3.86 -12.01
C SER A 129 19.17 -5.28 -11.61
N HIS A 130 18.98 -5.65 -10.35
CA HIS A 130 19.38 -6.96 -9.83
C HIS A 130 18.51 -8.11 -10.36
N CYS A 131 17.24 -7.85 -10.66
CA CYS A 131 16.29 -8.88 -11.05
C CYS A 131 16.04 -8.96 -12.55
N ALA A 132 16.63 -8.09 -13.37
CA ALA A 132 16.34 -8.00 -14.81
C ALA A 132 16.52 -9.33 -15.56
N TYR A 133 17.46 -10.17 -15.11
CA TYR A 133 17.80 -11.45 -15.75
C TYR A 133 17.33 -12.68 -14.96
N MET A 134 16.54 -12.50 -13.91
CA MET A 134 16.03 -13.61 -13.11
C MET A 134 14.78 -14.23 -13.75
N THR A 135 14.65 -15.55 -13.67
CA THR A 135 13.36 -16.20 -13.92
C THR A 135 12.34 -15.77 -12.87
N GLN A 136 11.04 -15.87 -13.17
CA GLN A 136 9.99 -15.48 -12.23
C GLN A 136 10.09 -16.19 -10.85
N PRO A 137 10.37 -17.51 -10.75
CA PRO A 137 10.56 -18.15 -9.45
C PRO A 137 11.74 -17.58 -8.65
N MET A 138 12.87 -17.33 -9.32
CA MET A 138 14.05 -16.74 -8.69
C MET A 138 13.79 -15.30 -8.24
N PHE A 139 13.07 -14.53 -9.05
CA PHE A 139 12.62 -13.19 -8.69
C PHE A 139 11.77 -13.21 -7.42
N LEU A 140 10.77 -14.09 -7.34
CA LEU A 140 9.89 -14.18 -6.16
C LEU A 140 10.66 -14.58 -4.89
N LEU A 141 11.58 -15.55 -5.00
CA LEU A 141 12.44 -15.95 -3.88
C LEU A 141 13.33 -14.80 -3.43
N TYR A 142 13.96 -14.10 -4.38
CA TYR A 142 14.84 -12.97 -4.09
C TYR A 142 14.10 -11.80 -3.45
N VAL A 143 12.93 -11.41 -3.98
CA VAL A 143 12.09 -10.34 -3.40
C VAL A 143 11.69 -10.70 -1.96
N ARG A 144 11.26 -11.94 -1.72
CA ARG A 144 10.92 -12.40 -0.37
C ARG A 144 12.11 -12.30 0.58
N PHE A 145 13.29 -12.74 0.14
CA PHE A 145 14.52 -12.65 0.93
C PHE A 145 14.92 -11.19 1.20
N PHE A 146 14.88 -10.33 0.19
CA PHE A 146 15.20 -8.91 0.29
C PHE A 146 14.29 -8.18 1.31
N LEU A 147 12.98 -8.42 1.24
CA LEU A 147 12.01 -7.85 2.16
C LEU A 147 12.22 -8.36 3.60
N PHE A 148 12.54 -9.65 3.75
CA PHE A 148 12.87 -10.25 5.05
C PHE A 148 14.13 -9.65 5.67
N MET A 149 15.22 -9.55 4.90
CA MET A 149 16.47 -8.94 5.36
C MET A 149 16.28 -7.47 5.74
N SER A 150 15.47 -6.73 4.96
CA SER A 150 15.11 -5.35 5.26
C SER A 150 14.36 -5.18 6.58
N ALA A 151 13.61 -6.21 7.01
CA ALA A 151 12.95 -6.25 8.31
C ALA A 151 13.93 -6.59 9.44
N MET A 152 14.81 -7.58 9.24
CA MET A 152 15.77 -8.03 10.25
C MET A 152 16.80 -6.96 10.61
N LEU A 153 17.34 -6.25 9.62
CA LEU A 153 18.31 -5.17 9.85
C LEU A 153 17.77 -4.00 10.68
N ARG A 154 16.44 -3.90 10.86
CA ARG A 154 15.82 -2.91 11.76
C ARG A 154 15.82 -3.36 13.21
N VAL A 155 15.54 -4.65 13.45
CA VAL A 155 15.50 -5.21 14.80
C VAL A 155 16.85 -5.02 15.48
N SER A 156 17.94 -5.20 14.73
CA SER A 156 19.31 -4.98 15.21
C SER A 156 19.66 -3.52 15.49
N GLN A 157 19.05 -2.56 14.78
CA GLN A 157 19.30 -1.11 14.98
C GLN A 157 18.44 -0.49 16.10
N SER A 158 17.38 -1.17 16.53
CA SER A 158 16.55 -0.74 17.67
C SER A 158 17.03 -1.27 19.03
N GLN A 159 18.09 -2.07 19.05
CA GLN A 159 18.68 -2.67 20.26
C GLN A 159 20.03 -2.04 20.64
N THR A 160 20.42 -0.96 19.96
CA THR A 160 21.59 -0.12 20.24
C THR A 160 21.12 1.31 20.49
#